data_AF-A0A2S9PQX7-F1
#
_entry.id   AF-A0A2S9PQX7-F1
#
_cell.length_a   1.000
_cell.length_b   1.000
_cell.length_c   1.000
_cell.angle_alpha   90.00
_cell.angle_beta   90.00
_cell.angle_gamma   90.00
#
_symmetry.space_group_name_H-M   'P 1'
#
loop_
_entity.id
_entity.type
_entity.pdbx_description
1 polymer ?
#
loop_
_entity_poly.entity_id
_entity_poly.type
_entity_poly.pdbx_seq_one_letter_code
_entity_poly.pdbx_strand_id
1 'polypeptide(L)'
;MVSEPRDIAVHRRPKGEPRFPQGPAPDPAGSHFERRIRSFQPRRSRVTAGQADALERLWGTWGLDVDGQRRLDLGAMFDGLPVVLEIGFGMGEATARMAADDPSTGILAVDVHTPGQGNLLGLADRAGLTNVRVANGDAIILLREMLAPDALAGVRVYFPDPWPKKRHHKRRLIQPEFLTLAASRLRPGALLHCATDWEPYAEQMLEVLGAHPDFANTSADGGFAPRPAFRPLTRFEGQGLDKGHLVHDLLFRRV
;
A
#
# COMPACT_ATOMS: atom_id res chain seq x y z
N MET A 1 -16.79 58.29 1.20
CA MET A 1 -16.04 57.28 1.98
C MET A 1 -15.96 56.02 1.14
N VAL A 2 -14.85 55.87 0.41
CA VAL A 2 -14.61 54.72 -0.47
C VAL A 2 -14.02 53.61 0.39
N SER A 3 -14.64 52.43 0.38
CA SER A 3 -14.19 51.25 1.12
C SER A 3 -12.94 50.66 0.47
N GLU A 4 -11.85 50.51 1.22
CA GLU A 4 -10.68 49.75 0.79
C GLU A 4 -10.97 48.23 0.75
N PRO A 5 -10.46 47.50 -0.26
CA PRO A 5 -10.56 46.05 -0.30
C PRO A 5 -9.59 45.42 0.71
N ARG A 6 -10.09 44.47 1.51
CA ARG A 6 -9.26 43.64 2.40
C ARG A 6 -8.40 42.70 1.58
N ASP A 7 -7.10 42.92 1.60
CA ASP A 7 -6.09 42.01 1.06
C ASP A 7 -6.13 40.68 1.87
N ILE A 8 -6.60 39.62 1.22
CA ILE A 8 -6.49 38.27 1.77
C ILE A 8 -5.05 37.81 1.47
N ALA A 9 -4.14 38.11 2.39
CA ALA A 9 -2.76 37.66 2.30
C ALA A 9 -2.72 36.11 2.27
N VAL A 10 -2.51 35.54 1.08
CA VAL A 10 -2.21 34.12 0.91
C VAL A 10 -0.86 33.86 1.58
N HIS A 11 -0.89 33.44 2.85
CA HIS A 11 0.30 33.02 3.58
C HIS A 11 0.94 31.84 2.85
N ARG A 12 1.97 32.12 2.06
CA ARG A 12 2.84 31.07 1.49
C ARG A 12 3.64 30.49 2.63
N ARG A 13 3.36 29.22 2.91
CA ARG A 13 4.03 28.44 3.93
C ARG A 13 5.55 28.37 3.70
N PRO A 14 6.40 28.52 4.73
CA PRO A 14 7.85 28.46 4.59
C PRO A 14 8.31 27.11 4.00
N LYS A 15 9.38 27.16 3.21
CA LYS A 15 9.99 25.98 2.59
C LYS A 15 10.60 25.10 3.70
N GLY A 16 10.01 23.94 3.95
CA GLY A 16 10.55 22.94 4.89
C GLY A 16 9.60 22.56 6.02
N GLU A 17 8.55 23.34 6.29
CA GLU A 17 7.59 22.94 7.32
C GLU A 17 6.70 21.77 6.82
N PRO A 18 6.46 20.72 7.62
CA PRO A 18 5.66 19.55 7.22
C PRO A 18 4.16 19.85 7.25
N ARG A 19 3.44 19.67 6.13
CA ARG A 19 2.01 20.10 5.95
C ARG A 19 1.09 19.72 7.09
N PHE A 20 1.39 18.59 7.73
CA PHE A 20 0.75 18.10 8.92
C PHE A 20 1.86 17.91 9.96
N PRO A 21 2.04 18.81 10.95
CA PRO A 21 3.14 18.73 11.91
C PRO A 21 3.18 17.42 12.70
N GLN A 22 2.03 16.81 12.93
CA GLN A 22 1.89 15.49 13.56
C GLN A 22 1.41 14.41 12.58
N GLY A 23 1.44 14.68 11.27
CA GLY A 23 1.02 13.74 10.24
C GLY A 23 2.21 13.05 9.55
N PRO A 24 1.96 12.40 8.40
CA PRO A 24 2.99 11.65 7.68
C PRO A 24 4.15 12.55 7.25
N ALA A 25 5.37 12.09 7.51
CA ALA A 25 6.57 12.80 7.08
C ALA A 25 6.71 12.80 5.54
N PRO A 26 7.17 13.89 4.90
CA PRO A 26 7.35 13.92 3.44
C PRO A 26 8.38 12.92 2.90
N ASP A 27 9.38 12.55 3.71
CA ASP A 27 10.44 11.59 3.40
C ASP A 27 10.85 10.86 4.70
N PRO A 28 10.06 9.88 5.16
CA PRO A 28 10.18 9.33 6.52
C PRO A 28 11.51 8.62 6.77
N ALA A 29 12.07 7.96 5.75
CA ALA A 29 13.37 7.31 5.83
C ALA A 29 14.54 8.30 5.58
N GLY A 30 14.25 9.49 5.03
CA GLY A 30 15.25 10.47 4.62
C GLY A 30 16.17 9.99 3.49
N SER A 31 17.10 10.85 3.09
CA SER A 31 18.10 10.56 2.05
C SER A 31 19.20 9.56 2.46
N HIS A 32 19.12 9.01 3.68
CA HIS A 32 20.09 8.07 4.22
C HIS A 32 19.89 6.63 3.71
N PHE A 33 18.69 6.29 3.23
CA PHE A 33 18.45 4.99 2.61
C PHE A 33 18.83 5.03 1.12
N GLU A 34 19.43 3.93 0.66
CA GLU A 34 20.07 3.77 -0.66
C GLU A 34 19.28 4.40 -1.81
N ARG A 35 19.99 4.97 -2.79
CA ARG A 35 19.42 5.44 -4.06
C ARG A 35 18.98 4.25 -4.93
N ARG A 36 17.98 3.49 -4.47
CA ARG A 36 17.38 2.39 -5.24
C ARG A 36 16.41 2.95 -6.27
N ILE A 37 16.25 2.21 -7.36
CA ILE A 37 15.19 2.46 -8.34
C ILE A 37 13.85 2.23 -7.64
N ARG A 38 13.11 3.30 -7.37
CA ARG A 38 11.77 3.22 -6.77
C ARG A 38 10.78 2.56 -7.72
N SER A 39 9.91 1.73 -7.17
CA SER A 39 8.85 1.04 -7.91
C SER A 39 7.57 1.85 -8.09
N PHE A 40 7.46 2.97 -7.36
CA PHE A 40 6.32 3.88 -7.37
C PHE A 40 6.73 5.27 -7.86
N GLN A 41 5.75 6.02 -8.37
CA GLN A 41 5.89 7.44 -8.62
C GLN A 41 5.03 8.26 -7.62
N PRO A 42 5.64 9.06 -6.72
CA PRO A 42 4.89 9.92 -5.82
C PRO A 42 3.97 10.87 -6.60
N ARG A 43 2.66 10.77 -6.35
CA ARG A 43 1.67 11.68 -6.92
C ARG A 43 1.47 12.87 -6.00
N ARG A 44 1.77 14.07 -6.49
CA ARG A 44 1.46 15.33 -5.80
C ARG A 44 -0.01 15.69 -6.07
N SER A 45 -0.92 15.12 -5.29
CA SER A 45 -2.34 15.48 -5.35
C SER A 45 -2.73 16.37 -4.19
N ARG A 46 -3.77 17.18 -4.40
CA ARG A 46 -4.34 18.05 -3.37
C ARG A 46 -5.03 17.19 -2.30
N VAL A 47 -4.63 17.36 -1.05
CA VAL A 47 -5.34 16.83 0.11
C VAL A 47 -6.60 17.68 0.36
N THR A 48 -7.75 17.03 0.46
CA THR A 48 -9.05 17.68 0.78
C THR A 48 -9.13 18.06 2.26
N ALA A 49 -10.11 18.88 2.64
CA ALA A 49 -10.30 19.27 4.05
C ALA A 49 -10.56 18.05 4.95
N GLY A 50 -11.43 17.12 4.53
CA GLY A 50 -11.71 15.90 5.31
C GLY A 50 -10.52 14.95 5.42
N GLN A 51 -9.66 14.87 4.40
CA GLN A 51 -8.42 14.08 4.47
C GLN A 51 -7.40 14.73 5.41
N ALA A 52 -7.29 16.06 5.39
CA ALA A 52 -6.42 16.81 6.28
C ALA A 52 -6.83 16.65 7.75
N ASP A 53 -8.13 16.83 8.05
CA ASP A 53 -8.69 16.63 9.38
C ASP A 53 -8.46 15.20 9.90
N ALA A 54 -8.69 14.19 9.06
CA ALA A 54 -8.42 12.80 9.42
C ALA A 54 -6.93 12.55 9.74
N LEU A 55 -6.00 13.10 8.94
CA LEU A 55 -4.57 12.99 9.22
C LEU A 55 -4.20 13.66 10.55
N GLU A 56 -4.71 14.86 10.82
CA GLU A 56 -4.42 15.61 12.05
C GLU A 56 -4.94 14.91 13.30
N ARG A 57 -6.15 14.34 13.24
CA ARG A 57 -6.79 13.66 14.37
C ARG A 57 -6.27 12.25 14.62
N LEU A 58 -6.02 11.48 13.55
CA LEU A 58 -5.91 10.01 13.65
C LEU A 58 -4.50 9.49 13.42
N TRP A 59 -3.59 10.29 12.84
CA TRP A 59 -2.23 9.82 12.54
C TRP A 59 -1.47 9.38 13.79
N GLY A 60 -1.57 10.12 14.90
CA GLY A 60 -0.90 9.77 16.14
C GLY A 60 -1.34 8.43 16.75
N THR A 61 -2.52 7.92 16.38
CA THR A 61 -3.09 6.68 16.92
C THR A 61 -2.96 5.51 15.95
N TRP A 62 -3.26 5.73 14.67
CA TRP A 62 -3.35 4.67 13.65
C TRP A 62 -2.33 4.80 12.52
N GLY A 63 -1.61 5.92 12.47
CA GLY A 63 -0.55 6.20 11.50
C GLY A 63 0.83 5.83 12.02
N LEU A 64 1.74 5.49 11.09
CA LEU A 64 3.16 5.38 11.37
C LEU A 64 4.00 5.74 10.14
N ASP A 65 5.19 6.28 10.37
CA ASP A 65 6.17 6.53 9.33
C ASP A 65 7.10 5.31 9.16
N VAL A 66 7.40 4.96 7.91
CA VAL A 66 8.39 3.93 7.56
C VAL A 66 9.77 4.58 7.53
N ASP A 67 10.36 4.70 8.71
CA ASP A 67 11.66 5.34 8.95
C ASP A 67 12.85 4.37 8.88
N GLY A 68 12.58 3.06 8.93
CA GLY A 68 13.61 2.01 8.96
C GLY A 68 14.41 1.92 10.26
N GLN A 69 13.97 2.58 11.35
CA GLN A 69 14.74 2.69 12.59
C GLN A 69 14.36 1.64 13.63
N ARG A 70 13.09 1.20 13.65
CA ARG A 70 12.59 0.24 14.64
C ARG A 70 11.80 -0.89 13.99
N ARG A 71 11.98 -2.09 14.54
CA ARG A 71 11.08 -3.22 14.24
C ARG A 71 9.73 -2.97 14.90
N LEU A 72 8.67 -3.24 14.15
CA LEU A 72 7.28 -3.17 14.62
C LEU A 72 6.93 -4.45 15.38
N ASP A 73 6.24 -4.30 16.50
CA ASP A 73 5.54 -5.40 17.17
C ASP A 73 4.11 -5.47 16.63
N LEU A 74 3.92 -6.33 15.63
CA LEU A 74 2.60 -6.52 15.01
C LEU A 74 1.58 -7.15 15.97
N GLY A 75 2.05 -7.99 16.90
CA GLY A 75 1.19 -8.63 17.89
C GLY A 75 0.59 -7.62 18.84
N ALA A 76 1.41 -6.70 19.36
CA ALA A 76 0.92 -5.59 20.18
C ALA A 76 0.10 -4.58 19.36
N MET A 77 0.47 -4.33 18.11
CA MET A 77 -0.20 -3.35 17.26
C MET A 77 -1.64 -3.74 16.89
N PHE A 78 -1.89 -5.04 16.72
CA PHE A 78 -3.17 -5.61 16.27
C PHE A 78 -3.76 -6.60 17.27
N ASP A 79 -3.43 -6.51 18.56
CA ASP A 79 -3.98 -7.35 19.63
C ASP A 79 -3.92 -8.86 19.32
N GLY A 80 -2.82 -9.31 18.70
CA GLY A 80 -2.57 -10.71 18.36
C GLY A 80 -3.25 -11.22 17.08
N LEU A 81 -3.99 -10.37 16.35
CA LEU A 81 -4.59 -10.76 15.08
C LEU A 81 -3.52 -11.12 14.03
N PRO A 82 -3.78 -12.09 13.13
CA PRO A 82 -2.94 -12.30 11.96
C PRO A 82 -2.92 -11.04 11.09
N VAL A 83 -1.73 -10.64 10.64
CA VAL A 83 -1.57 -9.38 9.90
C VAL A 83 -1.32 -9.61 8.42
N VAL A 84 -2.10 -8.93 7.59
CA VAL A 84 -1.85 -8.79 6.15
C VAL A 84 -1.26 -7.42 5.86
N LEU A 85 -0.15 -7.41 5.13
CA LEU A 85 0.43 -6.18 4.58
C LEU A 85 -0.23 -5.88 3.22
N GLU A 86 -0.79 -4.69 3.06
CA GLU A 86 -1.25 -4.18 1.76
C GLU A 86 -0.30 -3.10 1.25
N ILE A 87 0.33 -3.32 0.10
CA ILE A 87 1.29 -2.39 -0.52
C ILE A 87 0.61 -1.59 -1.61
N GLY A 88 0.63 -0.26 -1.49
CA GLY A 88 0.07 0.65 -2.49
C GLY A 88 -1.45 0.66 -2.48
N PHE A 89 -2.07 0.83 -1.30
CA PHE A 89 -3.53 0.80 -1.12
C PHE A 89 -4.27 1.96 -1.82
N GLY A 90 -3.54 2.97 -2.32
CA GLY A 90 -4.11 4.10 -3.06
C GLY A 90 -5.05 4.92 -2.19
N MET A 91 -6.34 4.97 -2.54
CA MET A 91 -7.34 5.70 -1.76
C MET A 91 -7.91 4.88 -0.59
N GLY A 92 -7.66 3.57 -0.53
CA GLY A 92 -8.02 2.73 0.61
C GLY A 92 -9.51 2.35 0.71
N GLU A 93 -10.36 2.64 -0.28
CA GLU A 93 -11.77 2.23 -0.21
C GLU A 93 -11.92 0.69 -0.18
N ALA A 94 -11.15 0.00 -1.02
CA ALA A 94 -11.10 -1.47 -1.03
C ALA A 94 -10.56 -2.02 0.30
N THR A 95 -9.48 -1.42 0.82
CA THR A 95 -8.88 -1.77 2.11
C THR A 95 -9.87 -1.67 3.25
N ALA A 96 -10.56 -0.53 3.38
CA ALA A 96 -11.54 -0.31 4.44
C ALA A 96 -12.70 -1.32 4.35
N ARG A 97 -13.18 -1.61 3.13
CA ARG A 97 -14.23 -2.61 2.92
C ARG A 97 -13.77 -4.02 3.31
N MET A 98 -12.61 -4.46 2.84
CA MET A 98 -12.06 -5.77 3.19
C MET A 98 -11.81 -5.90 4.71
N ALA A 99 -11.34 -4.83 5.35
CA ALA A 99 -11.12 -4.82 6.80
C ALA A 99 -12.43 -4.89 7.60
N ALA A 100 -13.50 -4.26 7.11
CA ALA A 100 -14.83 -4.36 7.70
C ALA A 100 -15.44 -5.77 7.52
N ASP A 101 -15.23 -6.38 6.36
CA ASP A 101 -15.74 -7.71 6.02
C ASP A 101 -14.96 -8.84 6.73
N ASP A 102 -13.73 -8.57 7.18
CA ASP A 102 -12.87 -9.51 7.94
C ASP A 102 -12.23 -8.83 9.18
N PRO A 103 -13.00 -8.64 10.27
CA PRO A 103 -12.48 -8.05 11.51
C PRO A 103 -11.46 -8.94 12.23
N SER A 104 -11.29 -10.20 11.81
CA SER A 104 -10.35 -11.16 12.40
C SER A 104 -8.92 -11.04 11.87
N THR A 105 -8.70 -10.15 10.89
CA THR A 105 -7.39 -9.91 10.28
C THR A 105 -6.98 -8.46 10.48
N GLY A 106 -5.76 -8.24 10.99
CA GLY A 106 -5.13 -6.93 11.03
C GLY A 106 -4.60 -6.53 9.65
N ILE A 107 -4.80 -5.28 9.25
CA ILE A 107 -4.34 -4.73 7.98
C ILE A 107 -3.31 -3.64 8.24
N LEU A 108 -2.05 -3.90 7.89
CA LEU A 108 -1.01 -2.89 7.79
C LEU A 108 -0.99 -2.38 6.35
N ALA A 109 -1.56 -1.20 6.11
CA ALA A 109 -1.68 -0.62 4.77
C ALA A 109 -0.56 0.41 4.55
N VAL A 110 0.35 0.16 3.62
CA VAL A 110 1.49 1.05 3.32
C VAL A 110 1.33 1.74 1.98
N ASP A 111 1.51 3.06 1.96
CA ASP A 111 1.52 3.88 0.73
C ASP A 111 2.34 5.15 0.96
N VAL A 112 2.73 5.84 -0.11
CA VAL A 112 3.36 7.17 -0.08
C VAL A 112 2.38 8.30 -0.44
N HIS A 113 1.13 7.96 -0.75
CA HIS A 113 0.11 8.89 -1.19
C HIS A 113 -0.66 9.50 -0.01
N THR A 114 -0.21 10.67 0.45
CA THR A 114 -0.82 11.39 1.58
C THR A 114 -2.35 11.58 1.51
N PRO A 115 -2.97 11.95 0.38
CA PRO A 115 -4.43 12.02 0.28
C PRO A 115 -5.11 10.67 0.54
N GLY A 116 -4.49 9.59 0.09
CA GLY A 116 -4.94 8.22 0.30
C GLY A 116 -4.88 7.81 1.77
N GLN A 117 -3.76 8.12 2.44
CA GLN A 117 -3.57 7.89 3.87
C GLN A 117 -4.67 8.57 4.70
N GLY A 118 -4.94 9.85 4.44
CA GLY A 118 -6.03 10.58 5.12
C GLY A 118 -7.42 10.01 4.80
N ASN A 119 -7.63 9.54 3.56
CA ASN A 119 -8.91 8.93 3.18
C ASN A 119 -9.15 7.60 3.91
N LEU A 120 -8.16 6.71 3.95
CA LEU A 120 -8.25 5.42 4.64
C LEU A 120 -8.47 5.61 6.14
N LEU A 121 -7.73 6.53 6.78
CA LEU A 121 -7.96 6.87 8.19
C LEU A 121 -9.40 7.35 8.43
N GLY A 122 -9.89 8.28 7.61
CA GLY A 122 -11.26 8.77 7.73
C GLY A 122 -12.32 7.70 7.46
N LEU A 123 -12.07 6.76 6.55
CA LEU A 123 -12.96 5.62 6.29
C LEU A 123 -12.99 4.66 7.49
N ALA A 124 -11.82 4.32 8.03
CA ALA A 124 -11.70 3.47 9.20
C ALA A 124 -12.40 4.08 10.42
N ASP A 125 -12.23 5.39 10.67
CA ASP A 125 -12.85 6.12 11.79
C ASP A 125 -14.37 6.09 11.67
N ARG A 126 -14.91 6.44 10.50
CA ARG A 126 -16.36 6.43 10.25
C ARG A 126 -16.99 5.04 10.36
N ALA A 127 -16.26 3.99 9.99
CA ALA A 127 -16.73 2.61 10.05
C ALA A 127 -16.41 1.92 11.39
N GLY A 128 -15.74 2.60 12.33
CA GLY A 128 -15.35 2.03 13.62
C GLY A 128 -14.34 0.89 13.51
N LEU A 129 -13.49 0.89 12.48
CA LEU A 129 -12.51 -0.18 12.25
C LEU A 129 -11.35 -0.05 13.23
N THR A 130 -11.05 -1.14 13.94
CA THR A 130 -9.94 -1.21 14.90
C THR A 130 -8.74 -1.98 14.34
N ASN A 131 -8.96 -2.75 13.27
CA ASN A 131 -8.01 -3.67 12.64
C ASN A 131 -7.23 -3.07 11.46
N VAL A 132 -7.14 -1.73 11.35
CA VAL A 132 -6.38 -1.05 10.28
C VAL A 132 -5.30 -0.14 10.87
N ARG A 133 -4.11 -0.18 10.29
CA ARG A 133 -3.02 0.78 10.52
C ARG A 133 -2.49 1.29 9.20
N VAL A 134 -2.13 2.57 9.15
CA VAL A 134 -1.67 3.26 7.93
C VAL A 134 -0.19 3.60 8.07
N ALA A 135 0.63 3.06 7.17
CA ALA A 135 2.06 3.32 7.11
C ALA A 135 2.39 4.27 5.94
N ASN A 136 3.18 5.30 6.20
CA ASN A 136 3.69 6.23 5.19
C ASN A 136 5.14 5.90 4.85
N GLY A 137 5.42 5.55 3.60
CA GLY A 137 6.79 5.38 3.11
C GLY A 137 6.99 4.18 2.17
N ASP A 138 8.25 3.79 1.97
CA ASP A 138 8.62 2.74 1.04
C ASP A 138 8.42 1.34 1.64
N ALA A 139 7.54 0.54 1.05
CA ALA A 139 7.25 -0.82 1.49
C ALA A 139 8.48 -1.73 1.51
N ILE A 140 9.50 -1.47 0.69
CA ILE A 140 10.77 -2.21 0.73
C ILE A 140 11.50 -1.95 2.04
N ILE A 141 11.53 -0.70 2.52
CA ILE A 141 12.16 -0.36 3.80
C ILE A 141 11.36 -0.99 4.95
N LEU A 142 10.03 -0.91 4.90
CA LEU A 142 9.15 -1.55 5.88
C LEU A 142 9.44 -3.05 6.01
N LEU A 143 9.43 -3.78 4.88
CA LEU A 143 9.72 -5.22 4.85
C LEU A 143 11.14 -5.53 5.32
N ARG A 144 12.14 -4.77 4.87
CA ARG A 144 13.55 -5.05 5.13
C ARG A 144 13.95 -4.78 6.57
N GLU A 145 13.60 -3.60 7.07
CA GLU A 145 14.14 -3.06 8.32
C GLU A 145 13.17 -3.18 9.50
N MET A 146 11.87 -3.08 9.22
CA MET A 146 10.87 -2.85 10.27
C MET A 146 10.00 -4.07 10.55
N LEU A 147 10.02 -5.10 9.71
CA LEU A 147 9.25 -6.33 9.93
C LEU A 147 10.16 -7.51 10.31
N ALA A 148 9.73 -8.27 11.30
CA ALA A 148 10.38 -9.52 11.68
C ALA A 148 10.17 -10.60 10.60
N PRO A 149 11.10 -11.57 10.48
CA PRO A 149 10.87 -12.76 9.66
C PRO A 149 9.56 -13.46 10.06
N ASP A 150 8.88 -14.07 9.09
CA ASP A 150 7.64 -14.84 9.29
C ASP A 150 6.48 -14.11 10.02
N ALA A 151 6.53 -12.77 10.11
CA ALA A 151 5.56 -11.98 10.86
C ALA A 151 4.21 -11.79 10.16
N LEU A 152 4.17 -11.92 8.83
CA LEU A 152 2.98 -11.64 8.02
C LEU A 152 2.19 -12.90 7.71
N ALA A 153 0.87 -12.83 7.92
CA ALA A 153 -0.09 -13.87 7.51
C ALA A 153 -0.48 -13.75 6.02
N GLY A 154 -0.15 -12.64 5.37
CA GLY A 154 -0.30 -12.44 3.93
C GLY A 154 0.26 -11.10 3.45
N VAL A 155 0.43 -10.98 2.14
CA VAL A 155 0.80 -9.75 1.44
C VAL A 155 -0.15 -9.56 0.26
N ARG A 156 -0.63 -8.33 0.07
CA ARG A 156 -1.48 -7.94 -1.06
C ARG A 156 -0.82 -6.82 -1.84
N VAL A 157 -0.82 -6.93 -3.17
CA VAL A 157 -0.28 -5.91 -4.09
C VAL A 157 -1.26 -5.74 -5.24
N TYR A 158 -2.16 -4.76 -5.13
CA TYR A 158 -3.20 -4.55 -6.13
C TYR A 158 -2.88 -3.35 -7.01
N PHE A 159 -2.96 -3.55 -8.32
CA PHE A 159 -2.76 -2.56 -9.38
C PHE A 159 -1.46 -1.74 -9.21
N PRO A 160 -0.30 -2.38 -8.94
CA PRO A 160 0.97 -1.65 -8.85
C PRO A 160 1.30 -0.97 -10.18
N ASP A 161 2.06 0.14 -10.13
CA ASP A 161 2.45 0.89 -11.33
C ASP A 161 3.02 -0.04 -12.42
N PRO A 162 2.40 -0.13 -13.62
CA PRO A 162 2.72 -1.18 -14.60
C PRO A 162 3.98 -0.93 -15.41
N TRP A 163 4.47 0.32 -15.41
CA TRP A 163 5.66 0.77 -16.13
C TRP A 163 5.74 0.22 -17.57
N PRO A 164 4.81 0.61 -18.48
CA PRO A 164 4.60 -0.08 -19.77
C PRO A 164 5.77 0.03 -20.76
N LYS A 165 6.71 0.95 -20.54
CA LYS A 165 7.88 1.12 -21.42
C LYS A 165 8.98 0.16 -20.97
N LYS A 166 9.51 -0.68 -21.88
CA LYS A 166 10.58 -1.67 -21.60
C LYS A 166 11.72 -1.15 -20.71
N ARG A 167 12.24 0.05 -21.00
CA ARG A 167 13.30 0.71 -20.20
C ARG A 167 12.95 0.98 -18.73
N HIS A 168 11.67 0.91 -18.37
CA HIS A 168 11.14 1.11 -17.02
C HIS A 168 10.74 -0.20 -16.34
N HIS A 169 10.85 -1.37 -16.97
CA HIS A 169 10.42 -2.64 -16.35
C HIS A 169 11.15 -2.94 -15.03
N LYS A 170 12.41 -2.52 -14.89
CA LYS A 170 13.17 -2.56 -13.61
C LYS A 170 12.56 -1.74 -12.46
N ARG A 171 11.52 -0.94 -12.71
CA ARG A 171 10.72 -0.21 -11.71
C ARG A 171 9.47 -0.98 -11.32
N ARG A 172 9.13 -2.10 -11.96
CA ARG A 172 8.01 -2.92 -11.51
C ARG A 172 8.33 -3.46 -10.12
N LEU A 173 7.34 -3.49 -9.24
CA LEU A 173 7.51 -3.98 -7.87
C LEU A 173 7.75 -5.48 -7.83
N ILE A 174 6.96 -6.24 -8.60
CA ILE A 174 7.08 -7.71 -8.66
C ILE A 174 8.31 -8.06 -9.50
N GLN A 175 9.40 -8.37 -8.80
CA GLN A 175 10.72 -8.75 -9.28
C GLN A 175 11.30 -9.83 -8.35
N PRO A 176 12.26 -10.66 -8.79
CA PRO A 176 12.83 -11.72 -7.97
C PRO A 176 13.30 -11.25 -6.59
N GLU A 177 13.98 -10.11 -6.50
CA GLU A 177 14.51 -9.62 -5.22
C GLU A 177 13.41 -9.14 -4.27
N PHE A 178 12.30 -8.61 -4.81
CA PHE A 178 11.13 -8.29 -3.99
C PHE A 178 10.48 -9.57 -3.47
N LEU A 179 10.36 -10.61 -4.30
CA LEU A 179 9.78 -11.89 -3.90
C LEU A 179 10.60 -12.56 -2.79
N THR A 180 11.92 -12.58 -2.90
CA THR A 180 12.80 -13.11 -1.84
C THR A 180 12.60 -12.33 -0.52
N LEU A 181 12.49 -11.00 -0.60
CA LEU A 181 12.21 -10.16 0.57
C LEU A 181 10.81 -10.42 1.14
N ALA A 182 9.79 -10.56 0.30
CA ALA A 182 8.43 -10.85 0.75
C ALA A 182 8.32 -12.24 1.39
N ALA A 183 8.92 -13.27 0.77
CA ALA A 183 8.93 -14.65 1.25
C ALA A 183 9.50 -14.76 2.66
N SER A 184 10.61 -14.07 2.92
CA SER A 184 11.25 -14.09 4.24
C SER A 184 10.45 -13.38 5.35
N ARG A 185 9.39 -12.63 5.02
CA ARG A 185 8.53 -11.91 5.98
C ARG A 185 7.14 -12.57 6.11
N LEU A 186 6.74 -13.35 5.11
CA LEU A 186 5.53 -14.17 5.10
C LEU A 186 5.76 -15.45 5.90
N ARG A 187 4.87 -15.81 6.83
CA ARG A 187 4.92 -17.14 7.48
C ARG A 187 4.70 -18.28 6.47
N PRO A 188 5.16 -19.52 6.74
CA PRO A 188 4.87 -20.66 5.88
C PRO A 188 3.37 -20.81 5.60
N GLY A 189 3.01 -21.05 4.34
CA GLY A 189 1.64 -21.19 3.87
C GLY A 189 0.85 -19.88 3.68
N ALA A 190 1.42 -18.71 4.02
CA ALA A 190 0.79 -17.42 3.82
C ALA A 190 0.66 -17.06 2.32
N LEU A 191 -0.34 -16.24 2.01
CA LEU A 191 -0.64 -15.85 0.62
C LEU A 191 0.07 -14.54 0.24
N LEU A 192 0.69 -14.53 -0.93
CA LEU A 192 0.96 -13.34 -1.72
C LEU A 192 -0.12 -13.24 -2.80
N HIS A 193 -0.90 -12.16 -2.77
CA HIS A 193 -1.99 -11.90 -3.72
C HIS A 193 -1.71 -10.62 -4.51
N CYS A 194 -1.41 -10.79 -5.79
CA CYS A 194 -1.23 -9.70 -6.73
C CYS A 194 -2.46 -9.55 -7.64
N ALA A 195 -2.78 -8.33 -8.04
CA ALA A 195 -3.79 -8.08 -9.07
C ALA A 195 -3.31 -6.97 -10.01
N THR A 196 -3.61 -7.08 -11.32
CA THR A 196 -3.25 -6.07 -12.32
C THR A 196 -4.21 -6.10 -13.50
N ASP A 197 -4.47 -4.95 -14.11
CA ASP A 197 -5.27 -4.77 -15.34
C ASP A 197 -4.39 -4.60 -16.59
N TRP A 198 -3.07 -4.82 -16.45
CA TRP A 198 -2.10 -4.71 -17.53
C TRP A 198 -1.52 -6.07 -17.89
N GLU A 199 -1.98 -6.64 -19.01
CA GLU A 199 -1.62 -7.99 -19.48
C GLU A 199 -0.09 -8.25 -19.50
N PRO A 200 0.77 -7.39 -20.11
CA PRO A 200 2.22 -7.65 -20.12
C PRO A 200 2.90 -7.56 -18.74
N TYR A 201 2.20 -7.07 -17.72
CA TYR A 201 2.68 -7.12 -16.34
C TYR A 201 2.11 -8.34 -15.63
N ALA A 202 0.87 -8.76 -15.91
CA ALA A 202 0.32 -10.03 -15.42
C ALA A 202 1.19 -11.21 -15.84
N GLU A 203 1.54 -11.30 -17.14
CA GLU A 203 2.44 -12.33 -17.68
C GLU A 203 3.79 -12.33 -16.97
N GLN A 204 4.38 -11.15 -16.78
CA GLN A 204 5.66 -11.01 -16.08
C GLN A 204 5.57 -11.35 -14.58
N MET A 205 4.45 -11.05 -13.92
CA MET A 205 4.22 -11.47 -12.54
C MET A 205 4.17 -13.00 -12.47
N LEU A 206 3.43 -13.64 -13.40
CA LEU A 206 3.29 -15.08 -13.46
C LEU A 206 4.63 -15.78 -13.70
N GLU A 207 5.42 -15.29 -14.65
CA GLU A 207 6.77 -15.79 -14.95
C GLU A 207 7.68 -15.71 -13.72
N VAL A 208 7.77 -14.52 -13.10
CA VAL A 208 8.67 -14.28 -11.97
C VAL A 208 8.25 -15.03 -10.72
N LEU A 209 6.95 -15.10 -10.41
CA LEU A 209 6.41 -15.86 -9.28
C LEU A 209 6.56 -17.37 -9.50
N GLY A 210 6.24 -17.86 -10.70
CA GLY A 210 6.32 -19.28 -11.05
C GLY A 210 7.75 -19.83 -11.05
N ALA A 211 8.75 -18.97 -11.28
CA ALA A 211 10.17 -19.33 -11.22
C ALA A 211 10.78 -19.23 -9.81
N HIS A 212 10.09 -18.62 -8.83
CA HIS A 212 10.66 -18.36 -7.51
C HIS A 212 10.47 -19.57 -6.58
N PRO A 213 11.54 -20.12 -5.96
CA PRO A 213 11.47 -21.39 -5.21
C PRO A 213 10.61 -21.32 -3.94
N ASP A 214 10.50 -20.15 -3.32
CA ASP A 214 9.73 -19.97 -2.08
C ASP A 214 8.23 -19.74 -2.31
N PHE A 215 7.74 -19.83 -3.55
CA PHE A 215 6.33 -19.62 -3.88
C PHE A 215 5.75 -20.75 -4.71
N ALA A 216 4.55 -21.21 -4.33
CA ALA A 216 3.76 -22.17 -5.11
C ALA A 216 2.48 -21.50 -5.62
N ASN A 217 2.20 -21.64 -6.91
CA ASN A 217 0.96 -21.15 -7.50
C ASN A 217 -0.23 -21.90 -6.89
N THR A 218 -1.30 -21.19 -6.54
CA THR A 218 -2.54 -21.83 -6.04
C THR A 218 -3.47 -22.27 -7.17
N SER A 219 -3.27 -21.76 -8.40
CA SER A 219 -4.02 -22.21 -9.56
C SER A 219 -3.52 -23.57 -10.05
N ALA A 220 -4.43 -24.53 -10.19
CA ALA A 220 -4.11 -25.91 -10.56
C ALA A 220 -3.54 -26.05 -11.99
N ASP A 221 -3.89 -25.11 -12.88
CA ASP A 221 -3.39 -25.04 -14.26
C ASP A 221 -2.07 -24.25 -14.39
N GLY A 222 -1.55 -23.73 -13.27
CA GLY A 222 -0.35 -22.90 -13.25
C GLY A 222 -0.55 -21.48 -13.80
N GLY A 223 -1.79 -21.08 -14.10
CA GLY A 223 -2.13 -19.77 -14.66
C GLY A 223 -2.58 -18.74 -13.63
N PHE A 224 -3.48 -17.86 -14.06
CA PHE A 224 -4.11 -16.84 -13.23
C PHE A 224 -5.25 -17.45 -12.41
N ALA A 225 -5.45 -16.93 -11.20
CA ALA A 225 -6.57 -17.33 -10.36
C ALA A 225 -7.84 -16.53 -10.71
N PRO A 226 -9.05 -17.08 -10.48
CA PRO A 226 -10.26 -16.27 -10.51
C PRO A 226 -10.23 -15.23 -9.41
N ARG A 227 -10.84 -14.06 -9.65
CA ARG A 227 -10.98 -13.01 -8.63
C ARG A 227 -11.66 -13.59 -7.38
N PRO A 228 -11.01 -13.60 -6.21
CA PRO A 228 -11.64 -14.09 -4.99
C PRO A 228 -12.82 -13.21 -4.59
N ALA A 229 -13.87 -13.82 -4.02
CA ALA A 229 -15.08 -13.09 -3.60
C ALA A 229 -14.79 -11.98 -2.58
N PHE A 230 -13.76 -12.15 -1.74
CA PHE A 230 -13.34 -11.17 -0.75
C PHE A 230 -12.66 -9.93 -1.36
N ARG A 231 -12.17 -9.99 -2.61
CA ARG A 231 -11.52 -8.83 -3.25
C ARG A 231 -12.61 -7.98 -3.91
N PRO A 232 -12.96 -6.80 -3.36
CA PRO A 232 -14.00 -5.97 -3.93
C PRO A 232 -13.58 -5.46 -5.32
N LEU A 233 -14.59 -5.15 -6.15
CA LEU A 233 -14.33 -4.40 -7.38
C LEU A 233 -13.77 -3.03 -7.00
N THR A 234 -12.52 -2.77 -7.38
CA THR A 234 -11.90 -1.47 -7.11
C THR A 234 -12.35 -0.44 -8.13
N ARG A 235 -12.20 0.84 -7.78
CA ARG A 235 -12.47 1.95 -8.71
C ARG A 235 -11.58 1.88 -9.97
N PHE A 236 -10.40 1.27 -9.87
CA PHE A 236 -9.49 1.04 -11.00
C PHE A 236 -10.03 -0.05 -11.94
N GLU A 237 -10.61 -1.13 -11.39
CA GLU A 237 -11.23 -2.17 -12.20
C GLU A 237 -12.46 -1.65 -12.95
N GLY A 238 -13.27 -0.78 -12.34
CA GLY A 238 -14.37 -0.14 -13.06
C GLY A 238 -13.90 0.63 -14.29
N GLN A 239 -12.82 1.41 -14.16
CA GLN A 239 -12.24 2.19 -15.26
C GLN A 239 -11.53 1.34 -16.33
N GLY A 240 -10.98 0.19 -15.94
CA GLY A 240 -10.36 -0.78 -16.85
C GLY A 240 -11.39 -1.61 -17.59
N LEU A 241 -12.45 -2.07 -16.92
CA LEU A 241 -13.57 -2.81 -17.51
C LEU A 241 -14.34 -1.96 -18.52
N ASP A 242 -14.54 -0.67 -18.24
CA ASP A 242 -15.11 0.29 -19.21
C ASP A 242 -14.28 0.43 -20.50
N LYS A 243 -13.00 0.00 -20.46
CA LYS A 243 -12.08 -0.03 -21.60
C LYS A 243 -11.82 -1.45 -22.13
N GLY A 244 -12.55 -2.46 -21.62
CA GLY A 244 -12.41 -3.86 -22.01
C GLY A 244 -11.14 -4.54 -21.49
N HIS A 245 -10.47 -3.99 -20.48
CA HIS A 245 -9.29 -4.62 -19.88
C HIS A 245 -9.70 -5.80 -19.01
N LEU A 246 -8.97 -6.91 -19.16
CA LEU A 246 -9.08 -8.06 -18.26
C LEU A 246 -8.21 -7.82 -17.02
N VAL A 247 -8.76 -8.13 -15.85
CA VAL A 247 -8.02 -8.09 -14.59
C VAL A 247 -7.54 -9.49 -14.28
N HIS A 248 -6.24 -9.61 -14.01
CA HIS A 248 -5.62 -10.85 -13.61
C HIS A 248 -5.31 -10.85 -12.13
N ASP A 249 -5.74 -11.90 -11.44
CA ASP A 249 -5.39 -12.20 -10.06
C ASP A 249 -4.33 -13.31 -10.04
N LEU A 250 -3.26 -13.10 -9.26
CA LEU A 250 -2.21 -14.09 -9.03
C LEU A 250 -2.16 -14.37 -7.53
N LEU A 251 -2.43 -15.62 -7.15
CA LEU A 251 -2.38 -16.08 -5.77
C LEU A 251 -1.29 -17.13 -5.65
N PHE A 252 -0.28 -16.84 -4.83
CA PHE A 252 0.83 -17.76 -4.55
C PHE A 252 0.95 -17.97 -3.03
N ARG A 253 1.22 -19.20 -2.60
CA ARG A 253 1.52 -19.52 -1.21
C ARG A 253 3.02 -19.53 -1.00
N ARG A 254 3.49 -18.95 0.10
CA ARG A 254 4.87 -19.12 0.54
C ARG A 254 5.07 -20.58 1.00
N VAL A 255 6.09 -21.26 0.48
CA VAL A 255 6.46 -22.64 0.87
C VAL A 255 7.60 -22.69 1.87
#